data_AF-C0W601-F1
#
_entry.id   AF-C0W601-F1
#
_cell.length_a   1.000
_cell.length_b   1.000
_cell.length_c   1.000
_cell.angle_alpha   90.00
_cell.angle_beta   90.00
_cell.angle_gamma   90.00
#
_symmetry.space_group_name_H-M   'P 1'
#
loop_
_entity.id
_entity.type
_entity.pdbx_description
1 polymer ?
#
loop_
_entity_poly.entity_id
_entity_poly.type
_entity_poly.pdbx_seq_one_letter_code
_entity_poly.pdbx_strand_id
1 'polypeptide(L)'
;MLGAQPTVAAGQASAHALAAVASVVATPAPLVWRSLRRGINHEAVLEAEGRIRLADGRVFTDPSLAANTVQHTQDVDGWRVWRVGQGGPSLGSLLAAGSPQD
;
A
#
# COMPACT_ATOMS: atom_id res chain seq x y z
N MET A 1 17.80 -18.26 1.94
CA MET A 1 16.41 -18.12 1.47
C MET A 1 16.32 -16.80 0.71
N LEU A 2 16.07 -16.83 -0.59
CA LEU A 2 15.78 -15.61 -1.35
C LEU A 2 14.33 -15.22 -1.03
N GLY A 3 14.12 -14.43 0.03
CA GLY A 3 12.86 -13.74 0.24
C GLY A 3 12.57 -12.85 -0.96
N ALA A 4 11.32 -12.75 -1.39
CA ALA A 4 10.95 -11.88 -2.51
C ALA A 4 11.43 -10.45 -2.22
N GLN A 5 12.07 -9.81 -3.20
CA GLN A 5 12.48 -8.42 -3.04
C GLN A 5 11.22 -7.54 -2.88
N PRO A 6 11.18 -6.65 -1.87
CA PRO A 6 10.05 -5.76 -1.67
C PRO A 6 9.97 -4.77 -2.84
N THR A 7 8.75 -4.43 -3.28
CA THR A 7 8.55 -3.45 -4.36
C THR A 7 9.23 -2.11 -4.05
N VAL A 8 9.21 -1.66 -2.79
CA VAL A 8 9.94 -0.49 -2.31
C VAL A 8 10.59 -0.82 -0.97
N ALA A 9 11.82 -0.36 -0.76
CA ALA A 9 12.50 -0.49 0.52
C ALA A 9 11.73 0.23 1.65
N ALA A 10 11.80 -0.32 2.86
CA ALA A 10 11.14 0.24 4.04
C ALA A 10 11.68 1.65 4.42
N GLY A 11 10.97 2.31 5.33
CA GLY A 11 11.39 3.62 5.87
C GLY A 11 11.17 4.77 4.88
N GLN A 12 12.17 5.64 4.72
CA GLN A 12 12.00 6.91 3.97
C GLN A 12 11.68 6.70 2.49
N ALA A 13 12.23 5.65 1.87
CA ALA A 13 11.93 5.32 0.47
C ALA A 13 10.44 4.98 0.29
N SER A 14 9.88 4.16 1.18
CA SER A 14 8.45 3.85 1.19
C SER A 14 7.59 5.08 1.45
N ALA A 15 7.97 5.93 2.42
CA ALA A 15 7.24 7.16 2.71
C ALA A 15 7.18 8.10 1.50
N HIS A 16 8.31 8.31 0.81
CA HIS A 16 8.37 9.15 -0.38
C HIS A 16 7.56 8.57 -1.54
N ALA A 17 7.69 7.26 -1.79
CA ALA A 17 6.92 6.58 -2.81
C ALA A 17 5.41 6.66 -2.54
N LEU A 18 5.00 6.59 -1.27
CA LEU A 18 3.58 6.59 -0.91
C LEU A 18 2.98 7.99 -1.10
N ALA A 19 3.74 9.03 -0.77
CA ALA A 19 3.39 10.41 -1.08
C ALA A 19 3.27 10.65 -2.59
N ALA A 20 4.18 10.08 -3.40
CA ALA A 20 4.10 10.15 -4.86
C ALA A 20 2.85 9.45 -5.42
N VAL A 21 2.43 8.31 -4.84
CA VAL A 21 1.17 7.66 -5.22
C VAL A 21 -0.03 8.50 -4.79
N ALA A 22 0.00 9.08 -3.59
CA ALA A 22 -1.08 9.92 -3.08
C ALA A 22 -1.31 11.19 -3.93
N SER A 23 -0.28 11.73 -4.56
CA SER A 23 -0.39 12.92 -5.41
C SER A 23 -1.03 12.67 -6.78
N VAL A 24 -1.05 11.42 -7.25
CA VAL A 24 -1.61 11.05 -8.57
C VAL A 24 -3.01 10.42 -8.49
N VAL A 25 -3.57 10.26 -7.28
CA VAL A 25 -4.93 9.74 -7.07
C VAL A 25 -5.79 10.75 -6.32
N ALA A 26 -7.10 10.69 -6.51
CA ALA A 26 -8.04 11.52 -5.75
C ALA A 26 -8.04 11.09 -4.28
N THR A 27 -7.52 11.94 -3.39
CA THR A 27 -7.45 11.69 -1.94
C THR A 27 -8.52 12.47 -1.17
N PRO A 28 -9.00 11.95 -0.01
CA PRO A 28 -8.68 10.65 0.55
C PRO A 28 -9.23 9.50 -0.31
N ALA A 29 -8.42 8.44 -0.49
CA ALA A 29 -8.77 7.32 -1.34
C ALA A 29 -8.97 6.04 -0.50
N PRO A 30 -10.04 5.25 -0.73
CA PRO A 30 -10.18 3.97 -0.05
C PRO A 30 -9.10 3.01 -0.54
N LEU A 31 -8.49 2.29 0.40
CA LEU A 31 -7.58 1.17 0.11
C LEU A 31 -8.24 -0.14 0.51
N VAL A 32 -8.16 -1.12 -0.37
CA VAL A 32 -8.76 -2.43 -0.19
C VAL A 32 -7.72 -3.51 -0.47
N TRP A 33 -7.58 -4.45 0.45
CA TRP A 33 -6.88 -5.71 0.23
C TRP A 33 -7.86 -6.87 0.38
N ARG A 34 -8.15 -7.54 -0.75
CA ARG A 34 -9.03 -8.71 -0.78
C ARG A 34 -8.32 -9.96 -1.28
N SER A 35 -8.57 -11.08 -0.62
CA SER A 35 -8.20 -12.41 -1.11
C SER A 35 -9.26 -13.42 -0.72
N LEU A 36 -10.12 -13.79 -1.66
CA LEU A 36 -11.20 -14.76 -1.42
C LEU A 36 -10.64 -16.12 -0.99
N ARG A 37 -9.53 -16.56 -1.60
CA ARG A 37 -8.87 -17.82 -1.25
C ARG A 37 -8.38 -17.88 0.19
N ARG A 38 -8.07 -16.72 0.79
CA ARG A 38 -7.54 -16.61 2.16
C ARG A 38 -8.55 -16.00 3.13
N GLY A 39 -9.78 -15.72 2.70
CA GLY A 39 -10.79 -15.04 3.52
C GLY A 39 -10.41 -13.62 3.95
N ILE A 40 -9.51 -12.95 3.20
CA ILE A 40 -9.00 -11.62 3.56
C ILE A 40 -9.91 -10.54 2.97
N ASN A 41 -10.35 -9.61 3.81
CA ASN A 41 -10.90 -8.32 3.43
C ASN A 41 -10.44 -7.25 4.43
N HIS A 42 -9.37 -6.55 4.09
CA HIS A 42 -8.89 -5.41 4.88
C HIS A 42 -9.18 -4.11 4.14
N GLU A 43 -9.55 -3.10 4.92
CA GLU A 43 -9.86 -1.77 4.44
C GLU A 43 -9.01 -0.75 5.19
N ALA A 44 -8.57 0.26 4.46
CA ALA A 44 -7.80 1.39 4.96
C ALA A 44 -8.09 2.62 4.11
N VAL A 45 -7.51 3.76 4.46
CA VAL A 45 -7.64 5.01 3.72
C VAL A 45 -6.25 5.55 3.41
N LEU A 46 -6.01 5.90 2.15
CA LEU A 46 -4.86 6.70 1.74
C LEU A 46 -5.19 8.18 1.90
N GLU A 47 -4.46 8.85 2.78
CA GLU A 47 -4.56 10.28 3.03
C GLU A 47 -3.69 11.08 2.04
N ALA A 48 -4.01 12.37 1.86
CA ALA A 48 -3.34 13.26 0.91
C ALA A 48 -1.84 13.41 1.19
N GLU A 49 -1.41 13.28 2.44
CA GLU A 49 0.00 13.38 2.84
C GLU A 49 0.81 12.09 2.58
N GLY A 50 0.23 11.08 1.93
CA GLY A 50 0.92 9.79 1.71
C GLY A 50 0.96 8.93 2.96
N ARG A 51 -0.15 8.85 3.69
CA ARG A 51 -0.30 8.02 4.89
C ARG A 51 -1.46 7.05 4.72
N ILE A 52 -1.27 5.82 5.18
CA ILE A 52 -2.33 4.81 5.26
C ILE A 52 -2.89 4.83 6.68
N ARG A 53 -4.17 5.15 6.80
CA ARG A 53 -4.93 5.00 8.04
C ARG A 53 -5.76 3.73 8.01
N LEU A 54 -5.49 2.82 8.93
CA LEU A 54 -6.23 1.58 9.10
C LEU A 54 -7.58 1.84 9.80
N ALA A 55 -8.50 0.87 9.69
CA ALA A 55 -9.81 0.92 10.34
C ALA A 55 -9.73 1.03 11.88
N ASP A 56 -8.67 0.53 12.49
CA ASP A 56 -8.41 0.64 13.93
C ASP A 56 -7.78 1.97 14.36
N GLY A 57 -7.58 2.91 13.42
CA GLY A 57 -7.05 4.24 13.67
C GLY A 57 -5.52 4.34 13.60
N ARG A 58 -4.79 3.22 13.48
CA ARG A 58 -3.33 3.27 13.31
C ARG A 58 -2.96 3.86 11.95
N VAL A 59 -1.84 4.59 11.91
CA VAL A 59 -1.38 5.31 10.71
C VAL A 59 0.04 4.89 10.36
N PHE A 60 0.29 4.68 9.07
CA PHE A 60 1.57 4.20 8.53
C PHE A 60 1.97 4.98 7.28
N THR A 61 3.28 5.20 7.11
CA THR A 61 3.88 5.71 5.87
C THR A 61 4.48 4.59 5.01
N ASP A 62 4.46 3.36 5.51
CA ASP A 62 4.95 2.17 4.83
C ASP A 62 3.78 1.20 4.57
N PRO A 63 3.40 0.98 3.29
CA PRO A 63 2.32 0.07 2.95
C PRO A 63 2.54 -1.38 3.37
N SER A 64 3.78 -1.86 3.34
CA SER A 64 4.14 -3.21 3.77
C SER A 64 4.01 -3.35 5.27
N LEU A 65 4.43 -2.35 6.03
CA LEU A 65 4.21 -2.34 7.48
C LEU A 65 2.71 -2.30 7.84
N ALA A 66 1.91 -1.52 7.11
CA ALA A 66 0.45 -1.51 7.28
C ALA A 66 -0.17 -2.88 6.99
N ALA A 67 0.24 -3.54 5.90
CA ALA A 67 -0.24 -4.87 5.51
C ALA A 67 0.15 -5.94 6.53
N ASN A 68 1.42 -5.97 6.93
CA ASN A 68 1.96 -6.84 7.96
C ASN A 68 1.21 -6.68 9.29
N THR A 69 0.86 -5.45 9.63
CA THR A 69 0.14 -5.11 10.84
C THR A 69 -1.30 -5.65 10.85
N VAL A 70 -2.06 -5.49 9.75
CA VAL A 70 -3.46 -5.98 9.68
C VAL A 70 -3.54 -7.50 9.54
N GLN A 71 -2.54 -8.13 8.94
CA GLN A 71 -2.49 -9.57 8.73
C GLN A 71 -1.68 -10.33 9.79
N HIS A 72 -1.16 -9.62 10.80
CA HIS A 72 -0.33 -10.19 11.87
C HIS A 72 0.82 -11.06 11.33
N THR A 73 1.55 -10.55 10.33
CA THR A 73 2.66 -11.24 9.65
C THR A 73 3.81 -10.27 9.34
N GLN A 74 4.87 -10.72 8.69
CA GLN A 74 6.06 -9.92 8.34
C GLN A 74 6.48 -10.02 6.86
N ASP A 75 5.81 -10.86 6.07
CA ASP A 75 6.21 -11.20 4.69
C ASP A 75 5.14 -10.81 3.67
N VAL A 76 4.52 -9.65 3.85
CA VAL A 76 3.55 -9.11 2.89
C VAL A 76 4.12 -7.84 2.26
N ASP A 77 4.24 -7.88 0.94
CA ASP A 77 4.51 -6.69 0.14
C ASP A 77 3.24 -5.86 -0.02
N GLY A 78 3.12 -4.82 0.80
CA GLY A 78 1.97 -3.92 0.87
C GLY A 78 1.67 -3.22 -0.46
N TRP A 79 2.71 -2.93 -1.24
CA TRP A 79 2.58 -2.25 -2.53
C TRP A 79 1.79 -3.09 -3.54
N ARG A 80 1.82 -4.42 -3.39
CA ARG A 80 1.15 -5.35 -4.31
C ARG A 80 -0.26 -5.70 -3.86
N VAL A 81 -0.53 -5.69 -2.56
CA VAL A 81 -1.81 -6.16 -2.00
C VAL A 81 -2.83 -5.06 -1.79
N TRP A 82 -2.40 -3.84 -1.46
CA TRP A 82 -3.29 -2.70 -1.33
C TRP A 82 -3.68 -2.16 -2.70
N ARG A 83 -4.99 -2.03 -2.93
CA ARG A 83 -5.58 -1.47 -4.14
C ARG A 83 -6.39 -0.23 -3.84
N VAL A 84 -6.35 0.75 -4.73
CA VAL A 84 -7.18 1.96 -4.63
C VAL A 84 -8.61 1.62 -5.07
N GLY A 85 -9.55 1.67 -4.13
CA GLY A 85 -10.94 1.25 -4.33
C GLY A 85 -11.10 -0.24 -4.61
N GLN A 86 -12.35 -0.65 -4.82
CA GLN A 86 -12.66 -2.04 -5.16
C GLN A 86 -12.26 -2.34 -6.61
N GLY A 87 -11.29 -3.24 -6.80
CA GLY A 87 -10.86 -3.66 -8.14
C GLY A 87 -9.92 -2.70 -8.87
N GLY A 88 -9.54 -1.58 -8.25
CA GLY A 88 -8.61 -0.62 -8.85
C GLY A 88 -7.14 -1.06 -8.83
N PRO A 89 -6.23 -0.20 -9.30
CA PRO A 89 -4.80 -0.50 -9.40
C PRO A 89 -4.17 -0.67 -8.01
N SER A 90 -3.10 -1.45 -7.94
CA SER A 90 -2.29 -1.55 -6.72
C SER A 90 -1.42 -0.32 -6.54
N LEU A 91 -1.02 -0.02 -5.31
CA LEU A 91 -0.09 1.09 -5.02
C LEU A 91 1.21 0.96 -5.84
N GLY A 92 1.76 -0.25 -5.94
CA GLY A 92 2.97 -0.51 -6.72
C GLY A 92 2.78 -0.28 -8.23
N SER A 93 1.59 -0.59 -8.77
CA SER A 93 1.31 -0.30 -10.19
C SER A 93 1.17 1.20 -10.46
N LEU A 94 0.59 1.96 -9.53
CA LEU A 94 0.51 3.42 -9.62
C LEU A 94 1.88 4.06 -9.51
N LEU A 95 2.71 3.57 -8.59
CA LEU A 95 4.10 4.01 -8.45
C LEU A 95 4.89 3.78 -9.75
N ALA A 96 4.77 2.59 -10.34
CA ALA A 96 5.43 2.27 -11.61
C ALA A 96 4.94 3.14 -12.77
N ALA A 97 3.64 3.47 -12.82
CA ALA A 97 3.06 4.32 -13.85
C ALA A 97 3.42 5.81 -13.70
N GLY A 98 3.70 6.26 -12.47
CA GLY A 98 4.13 7.63 -12.17
C GLY A 98 5.64 7.86 -12.30
N SER A 99 6.43 6.80 -12.40
CA SER A 99 7.87 6.89 -12.66
C SER A 99 8.10 7.28 -14.13
N PRO A 100 8.88 8.33 -14.43
CA PRO A 100 9.29 8.60 -15.80
C PRO A 100 10.08 7.39 -16.31
N GLN A 101 9.61 6.82 -17.42
CA GLN A 101 10.31 5.78 -18.15
C GLN A 101 11.44 6.48 -18.94
N ASP A 102 12.65 6.49 -18.40
CA ASP A 102 13.88 6.85 -19.14
C ASP A 102 14.31 5.71 -20.06
#